data_AF-A0AA95IXF2-F1
#
_entry.id   AF-A0AA95IXF2-F1
#
_cell.length_a   1.000
_cell.length_b   1.000
_cell.length_c   1.000
_cell.angle_alpha   90.00
_cell.angle_beta   90.00
_cell.angle_gamma   90.00
#
_symmetry.space_group_name_H-M   'P 1'
#
loop_
_entity.id
_entity.type
_entity.pdbx_description
1 polymer ?
#
loop_
_entity_poly.entity_id
_entity_poly.type
_entity_poly.pdbx_seq_one_letter_code
_entity_poly.pdbx_strand_id
1 'polypeptide(L)'
;MKNNVTMPPFGDIFNAAIQVVKSYITSKKGISAKNFQSEMISKLNLSQQQLNIGVLEPSIDYEIFSKKYIEEYLMESAFDNILILVVNILNATGFIKRNAYPLLPNNTHENLMEFVAFNTTVTEDNLIKIDPFGKIFFWLACDNFNTVSMIDLVDEKDYESNLATFELKSFNALKHLNYACYGDDGDELINYLMTETLRRCSVFMNNYNDVDITGDYVKATPEKLLKRIFSLSPLRFELFCLKIVEASLKSENPDALYDCQHVGKTNDGGIDGIITQTFANGEKHTYYIQAKLYQSDNKVSNHHLRNFVGAFPPDTQYHHGIFITSSDFTAPAVDYANTLSSHNLILINQVELLDQVQAHEVGVERVQMETLVMNNEFFRRLKA
;
A
#
# COMPACT_ATOMS: atom_id res chain seq x y z
N MET A 1 -10.62 15.49 31.34
CA MET A 1 -10.10 14.29 32.05
C MET A 1 -9.69 13.29 30.98
N LYS A 2 -8.54 12.59 31.08
CA LYS A 2 -8.22 11.47 30.19
C LYS A 2 -9.36 10.45 30.34
N ASN A 3 -10.23 10.31 29.34
CA ASN A 3 -10.96 9.06 29.21
C ASN A 3 -9.89 8.02 28.86
N ASN A 4 -9.50 7.19 29.83
CA ASN A 4 -8.62 6.03 29.61
C ASN A 4 -9.33 4.93 28.82
N VAL A 5 -10.28 5.30 27.96
CA VAL A 5 -11.16 4.41 27.23
C VAL A 5 -10.73 4.49 25.78
N THR A 6 -10.08 3.43 25.31
CA THR A 6 -9.66 3.28 23.92
C THR A 6 -10.66 2.43 23.15
N MET A 7 -10.70 2.61 21.84
CA MET A 7 -11.40 1.68 20.95
C MET A 7 -10.67 0.34 20.91
N PRO A 8 -11.35 -0.76 20.53
CA PRO A 8 -10.65 -1.99 20.15
C PRO A 8 -9.63 -1.72 19.04
N PRO A 9 -8.54 -2.51 18.95
CA PRO A 9 -7.58 -2.40 17.86
C PRO A 9 -8.29 -2.36 16.50
N PHE A 10 -7.86 -1.48 15.61
CA PHE A 10 -8.53 -1.28 14.32
C PHE A 10 -8.56 -2.57 13.50
N GLY A 11 -7.52 -3.41 13.61
CA GLY A 11 -7.47 -4.73 13.01
C GLY A 11 -8.60 -5.68 13.45
N ASP A 12 -9.03 -5.59 14.72
CA ASP A 12 -10.14 -6.36 15.26
C ASP A 12 -11.48 -5.82 14.76
N ILE A 13 -11.61 -4.49 14.69
CA ILE A 13 -12.79 -3.82 14.12
C ILE A 13 -12.94 -4.20 12.66
N PHE A 14 -11.86 -4.17 11.88
CA PHE A 14 -11.89 -4.50 10.47
C PHE A 14 -12.26 -5.98 10.25
N ASN A 15 -11.66 -6.90 11.01
CA ASN A 15 -12.06 -8.31 10.97
C ASN A 15 -13.53 -8.49 11.38
N ALA A 16 -14.01 -7.81 12.42
CA ALA A 16 -15.42 -7.88 12.83
C ALA A 16 -16.36 -7.46 11.69
N ALA A 17 -16.02 -6.41 10.95
CA ALA A 17 -16.78 -5.95 9.80
C ALA A 17 -16.78 -6.96 8.65
N ILE A 18 -15.62 -7.58 8.36
CA ILE A 18 -15.52 -8.69 7.39
C ILE A 18 -16.49 -9.80 7.79
N GLN A 19 -16.50 -10.22 9.07
CA GLN A 19 -17.39 -11.28 9.54
C GLN A 19 -18.88 -10.89 9.47
N VAL A 20 -19.21 -9.64 9.78
CA VAL A 20 -20.60 -9.13 9.67
C VAL A 20 -21.05 -9.17 8.22
N VAL A 21 -20.31 -8.55 7.29
CA VAL A 21 -20.67 -8.54 5.87
C VAL A 21 -20.69 -9.97 5.30
N LYS A 22 -19.78 -10.85 5.74
CA LYS A 22 -19.74 -12.26 5.37
C LYS A 22 -21.02 -13.02 5.74
N SER A 23 -21.64 -12.72 6.89
CA SER A 23 -22.89 -13.36 7.30
C SER A 23 -24.06 -13.07 6.34
N TYR A 24 -23.92 -12.03 5.51
CA TYR A 24 -24.89 -11.60 4.51
C TYR A 24 -24.53 -12.01 3.07
N ILE A 25 -23.51 -12.86 2.83
CA ILE A 25 -23.06 -13.25 1.47
C ILE A 25 -24.20 -13.80 0.59
N THR A 26 -25.13 -14.54 1.18
CA THR A 26 -26.27 -15.12 0.46
C THR A 26 -27.47 -14.17 0.36
N SER A 27 -27.42 -13.03 1.05
CA SER A 27 -28.51 -12.05 1.11
C SER A 27 -28.57 -11.21 -0.17
N LYS A 28 -29.71 -11.25 -0.85
CA LYS A 28 -30.01 -10.34 -1.98
C LYS A 28 -30.32 -8.91 -1.52
N LYS A 29 -30.67 -8.72 -0.24
CA LYS A 29 -31.07 -7.42 0.31
C LYS A 29 -29.89 -6.65 0.93
N GLY A 30 -28.77 -7.33 1.20
CA GLY A 30 -27.63 -6.75 1.90
C GLY A 30 -27.93 -6.43 3.37
N ILE A 31 -27.07 -5.60 3.97
CA ILE A 31 -27.19 -5.15 5.37
C ILE A 31 -27.38 -3.63 5.42
N SER A 32 -28.38 -3.14 6.14
CA SER A 32 -28.64 -1.70 6.30
C SER A 32 -27.62 -1.03 7.26
N ALA A 33 -27.48 0.29 7.19
CA ALA A 33 -26.57 1.04 8.06
C ALA A 33 -26.84 0.77 9.55
N LYS A 34 -28.10 0.89 9.96
CA LYS A 34 -28.54 0.64 11.33
C LYS A 34 -28.21 -0.78 11.81
N ASN A 35 -28.44 -1.78 10.95
CA ASN A 35 -28.18 -3.18 11.32
C ASN A 35 -26.68 -3.46 11.37
N PHE A 36 -25.91 -2.94 10.41
CA PHE A 36 -24.46 -3.07 10.40
C PHE A 36 -23.84 -2.47 11.67
N GLN A 37 -24.21 -1.24 12.02
CA GLN A 37 -23.77 -0.60 13.26
C GLN A 37 -24.14 -1.42 14.50
N SER A 38 -25.38 -1.91 14.59
CA SER A 38 -25.85 -2.71 15.72
C SER A 38 -25.10 -4.04 15.87
N GLU A 39 -24.85 -4.73 14.76
CA GLU A 39 -24.06 -5.97 14.74
C GLU A 39 -22.60 -5.73 15.11
N MET A 40 -22.01 -4.64 14.62
CA MET A 40 -20.64 -4.25 14.97
C MET A 40 -20.48 -3.98 16.47
N ILE A 41 -21.40 -3.20 17.07
CA ILE A 41 -21.44 -2.94 18.52
C ILE A 41 -21.51 -4.25 19.31
N SER A 42 -22.42 -5.14 18.90
CA SER A 42 -22.60 -6.43 19.55
C SER A 42 -21.36 -7.33 19.40
N LYS A 43 -20.71 -7.34 18.23
CA LYS A 43 -19.61 -8.26 17.91
C LYS A 43 -18.30 -7.83 18.58
N LEU A 44 -18.11 -6.52 18.76
CA LEU A 44 -16.95 -5.94 19.43
C LEU A 44 -17.15 -5.75 20.93
N ASN A 45 -18.35 -6.04 21.45
CA ASN A 45 -18.72 -5.81 22.86
C ASN A 45 -18.43 -4.37 23.33
N LEU A 46 -18.78 -3.37 22.51
CA LEU A 46 -18.47 -1.97 22.80
C LEU A 46 -19.26 -1.45 24.01
N SER A 47 -18.56 -0.76 24.90
CA SER A 47 -19.15 -0.06 26.04
C SER A 47 -19.74 1.30 25.65
N GLN A 48 -20.68 1.82 26.46
CA GLN A 48 -21.23 3.16 26.22
C GLN A 48 -20.16 4.26 26.29
N GLN A 49 -19.10 4.06 27.08
CA GLN A 49 -17.99 5.01 27.15
C GLN A 49 -17.21 5.07 25.83
N GLN A 50 -17.02 3.94 25.15
CA GLN A 50 -16.40 3.88 23.83
C GLN A 50 -17.29 4.52 22.76
N LEU A 51 -18.60 4.28 22.81
CA LEU A 51 -19.56 4.90 21.87
C LEU A 51 -19.71 6.41 22.06
N ASN A 52 -19.32 6.94 23.23
CA ASN A 52 -19.34 8.36 23.53
C ASN A 52 -18.01 9.05 23.19
N ILE A 53 -17.02 8.35 22.61
CA ILE A 53 -15.80 8.98 22.09
C ILE A 53 -16.22 9.86 20.91
N GLY A 54 -16.02 11.17 21.07
CA GLY A 54 -16.25 12.16 20.03
C GLY A 54 -14.95 12.50 19.31
N VAL A 55 -15.07 12.87 18.04
CA VAL A 55 -13.99 13.46 17.23
C VAL A 55 -14.44 14.84 16.80
N LEU A 56 -13.53 15.81 16.89
CA LEU A 56 -13.75 17.11 16.29
C LEU A 56 -13.58 17.03 14.78
N GLU A 57 -14.54 17.60 14.05
CA GLU A 57 -14.31 18.01 12.67
C GLU A 57 -13.13 19.01 12.65
N PRO A 58 -12.09 18.79 11.85
CA PRO A 58 -10.97 19.72 11.79
C PRO A 58 -11.47 21.10 11.34
N SER A 59 -11.33 22.11 12.20
CA SER A 59 -11.60 23.49 11.80
C SER A 59 -10.65 23.92 10.69
N ILE A 60 -11.12 24.81 9.82
CA ILE A 60 -10.38 25.41 8.70
C ILE A 60 -9.09 26.11 9.16
N ASP A 61 -8.95 26.44 10.46
CA ASP A 61 -7.75 27.05 11.02
C ASP A 61 -6.70 26.01 11.49
N TYR A 62 -5.54 26.10 10.84
CA TYR A 62 -4.45 25.12 10.76
C TYR A 62 -3.44 25.13 11.91
N GLU A 63 -3.68 25.88 12.97
CA GLU A 63 -2.72 25.99 14.06
C GLU A 63 -3.46 25.88 15.39
N ILE A 64 -3.37 24.72 16.06
CA ILE A 64 -3.25 24.54 17.52
C ILE A 64 -3.31 23.04 17.80
N PHE A 65 -2.13 22.41 17.84
CA PHE A 65 -1.90 21.10 18.44
C PHE A 65 -1.90 21.22 19.98
N SER A 66 -3.05 21.51 20.58
CA SER A 66 -3.16 21.43 22.02
C SER A 66 -4.53 20.90 22.46
N LYS A 67 -4.46 20.02 23.47
CA LYS A 67 -5.53 19.34 24.21
C LYS A 67 -6.74 20.21 24.61
N LYS A 68 -6.60 21.53 24.54
CA LYS A 68 -7.59 22.53 24.97
C LYS A 68 -8.65 22.83 23.91
N TYR A 69 -8.40 22.58 22.63
CA TYR A 69 -9.33 22.93 21.54
C TYR A 69 -10.41 21.86 21.30
N ILE A 70 -10.21 20.64 21.81
CA ILE A 70 -11.09 19.48 21.58
C ILE A 70 -12.48 19.63 22.25
N GLU A 71 -12.65 20.55 23.20
CA GLU A 71 -13.82 20.50 24.10
C GLU A 71 -15.05 21.33 23.67
N GLU A 72 -15.05 22.09 22.57
CA GLU A 72 -16.08 23.14 22.37
C GLU A 72 -16.94 23.14 21.09
N TYR A 73 -16.73 22.28 20.08
CA TYR A 73 -17.56 22.30 18.85
C TYR A 73 -17.93 20.90 18.34
N LEU A 74 -19.06 20.82 17.61
CA LEU A 74 -19.81 19.63 17.15
C LEU A 74 -18.99 18.32 17.09
N MET A 75 -19.21 17.45 18.08
CA MET A 75 -18.55 16.15 18.18
C MET A 75 -19.28 15.13 17.30
N GLU A 76 -18.65 14.67 16.22
CA GLU A 76 -19.09 13.46 15.53
C GLU A 76 -18.69 12.22 16.32
N SER A 77 -19.44 11.14 16.17
CA SER A 77 -19.10 9.84 16.76
C SER A 77 -17.81 9.31 16.13
N ALA A 78 -16.80 9.05 16.96
CA ALA A 78 -15.56 8.43 16.52
C ALA A 78 -15.81 7.02 15.95
N PHE A 79 -16.75 6.28 16.55
CA PHE A 79 -17.12 4.96 16.06
C PHE A 79 -17.75 5.02 14.67
N ASP A 80 -18.62 6.00 14.41
CA ASP A 80 -19.25 6.14 13.09
C ASP A 80 -18.22 6.49 12.01
N ASN A 81 -17.24 7.35 12.35
CA ASN A 81 -16.11 7.65 11.48
C ASN A 81 -15.20 6.43 11.23
N ILE A 82 -14.96 5.59 12.25
CA ILE A 82 -14.28 4.29 12.06
C ILE A 82 -15.08 3.39 11.12
N LEU A 83 -16.40 3.31 11.27
CA LEU A 83 -17.23 2.48 10.40
C LEU A 83 -17.20 2.98 8.95
N ILE A 84 -17.17 4.30 8.72
CA ILE A 84 -16.99 4.88 7.40
C ILE A 84 -15.67 4.42 6.79
N LEU A 85 -14.55 4.56 7.51
CA LEU A 85 -13.23 4.10 7.06
C LEU A 85 -13.24 2.60 6.72
N VAL A 86 -13.84 1.77 7.57
CA VAL A 86 -13.93 0.33 7.35
C VAL A 86 -14.76 0.00 6.10
N VAL A 87 -15.93 0.64 5.91
CA VAL A 87 -16.76 0.43 4.72
C VAL A 87 -16.01 0.86 3.45
N ASN A 88 -15.26 1.96 3.52
CA ASN A 88 -14.43 2.42 2.42
C ASN A 88 -13.36 1.40 2.05
N ILE A 89 -12.66 0.83 3.04
CA ILE A 89 -11.67 -0.23 2.85
C ILE A 89 -12.32 -1.50 2.26
N LEU A 90 -13.49 -1.93 2.76
CA LEU A 90 -14.23 -3.06 2.20
C LEU A 90 -14.65 -2.82 0.74
N ASN A 91 -14.94 -1.57 0.36
CA ASN A 91 -15.24 -1.22 -1.02
C ASN A 91 -13.98 -1.20 -1.89
N ALA A 92 -12.88 -0.61 -1.40
CA ALA A 92 -11.60 -0.53 -2.11
C ALA A 92 -11.02 -1.92 -2.43
N THR A 93 -11.12 -2.84 -1.47
CA THR A 93 -10.72 -4.24 -1.65
C THR A 93 -11.70 -5.05 -2.50
N GLY A 94 -12.86 -4.49 -2.85
CA GLY A 94 -13.88 -5.15 -3.66
C GLY A 94 -14.73 -6.16 -2.89
N PHE A 95 -14.68 -6.18 -1.56
CA PHE A 95 -15.47 -7.10 -0.72
C PHE A 95 -16.97 -6.77 -0.72
N ILE A 96 -17.31 -5.49 -0.84
CA ILE A 96 -18.68 -5.02 -1.08
C ILE A 96 -18.80 -4.45 -2.49
N LYS A 97 -20.01 -4.54 -3.07
CA LYS A 97 -20.26 -4.11 -4.46
C LYS A 97 -20.09 -2.61 -4.66
N ARG A 98 -20.43 -1.84 -3.62
CA ARG A 98 -20.46 -0.37 -3.62
C ARG A 98 -20.32 0.14 -2.19
N ASN A 99 -19.75 1.33 -2.05
CA ASN A 99 -19.79 2.12 -0.83
C ASN A 99 -21.17 2.78 -0.64
N ALA A 100 -22.20 1.95 -0.43
CA ALA A 100 -23.56 2.43 -0.21
C ALA A 100 -24.37 1.41 0.58
N TYR A 101 -25.22 1.90 1.48
CA TYR A 101 -26.18 1.06 2.17
C TYR A 101 -27.42 0.78 1.30
N PRO A 102 -27.98 -0.45 1.35
CA PRO A 102 -27.48 -1.59 2.12
C PRO A 102 -26.18 -2.18 1.53
N LEU A 103 -25.23 -2.52 2.40
CA LEU A 103 -23.97 -3.13 1.96
C LEU A 103 -24.28 -4.50 1.36
N LEU A 104 -23.85 -4.70 0.12
CA LEU A 104 -24.02 -5.94 -0.61
C LEU A 104 -22.67 -6.60 -0.78
N PRO A 105 -22.46 -7.82 -0.24
CA PRO A 105 -21.25 -8.59 -0.49
C PRO A 105 -21.04 -8.81 -1.98
N ASN A 106 -19.80 -8.68 -2.42
CA ASN A 106 -19.43 -8.85 -3.81
C ASN A 106 -19.09 -10.32 -4.12
N ASN A 107 -20.15 -11.12 -4.26
CA ASN A 107 -20.07 -12.55 -4.54
C ASN A 107 -19.48 -12.95 -5.90
N THR A 108 -19.12 -11.97 -6.75
CA THR A 108 -18.46 -12.18 -8.05
C THR A 108 -16.96 -11.89 -8.02
N HIS A 109 -16.43 -11.39 -6.89
CA HIS A 109 -15.02 -11.02 -6.77
C HIS A 109 -14.17 -12.25 -6.41
N GLU A 110 -13.06 -12.46 -7.12
CA GLU A 110 -12.24 -13.68 -7.05
C GLU A 110 -11.51 -13.89 -5.70
N ASN A 111 -11.42 -12.87 -4.84
CA ASN A 111 -10.83 -12.98 -3.49
C ASN A 111 -11.83 -13.33 -2.39
N LEU A 112 -13.09 -13.66 -2.72
CA LEU A 112 -14.08 -14.01 -1.69
C LEU A 112 -13.61 -15.17 -0.81
N MET A 113 -12.85 -16.13 -1.36
CA MET A 113 -12.30 -17.27 -0.61
C MET A 113 -11.27 -16.83 0.43
N GLU A 114 -10.39 -15.87 0.13
CA GLU A 114 -9.38 -15.36 1.06
C GLU A 114 -10.03 -14.58 2.20
N PHE A 115 -10.98 -13.70 1.88
CA PHE A 115 -11.78 -12.98 2.88
C PHE A 115 -12.66 -13.92 3.72
N VAL A 116 -13.22 -14.97 3.10
CA VAL A 116 -14.01 -15.98 3.81
C VAL A 116 -13.13 -16.83 4.71
N ALA A 117 -11.88 -17.12 4.34
CA ALA A 117 -10.94 -17.84 5.19
C ALA A 117 -10.39 -16.96 6.32
N PHE A 118 -10.38 -15.64 6.16
CA PHE A 118 -9.86 -14.71 7.15
C PHE A 118 -10.74 -14.70 8.42
N ASN A 119 -10.15 -15.09 9.54
CA ASN A 119 -10.83 -15.15 10.85
C ASN A 119 -9.94 -14.66 12.01
N THR A 120 -8.80 -14.04 11.70
CA THR A 120 -7.83 -13.51 12.65
C THR A 120 -7.91 -11.98 12.70
N THR A 121 -7.20 -11.36 13.65
CA THR A 121 -6.99 -9.91 13.65
C THR A 121 -6.22 -9.48 12.40
N VAL A 122 -6.62 -8.37 11.77
CA VAL A 122 -5.87 -7.79 10.65
C VAL A 122 -4.67 -7.04 11.21
N THR A 123 -3.48 -7.29 10.67
CA THR A 123 -2.22 -6.64 11.01
C THR A 123 -1.53 -6.17 9.74
N GLU A 124 -0.50 -5.34 9.85
CA GLU A 124 0.31 -4.94 8.70
C GLU A 124 0.87 -6.16 7.93
N ASP A 125 1.38 -7.17 8.65
CA ASP A 125 1.95 -8.40 8.06
C ASP A 125 0.95 -9.22 7.25
N ASN A 126 -0.33 -9.23 7.65
CA ASN A 126 -1.35 -10.08 7.04
C ASN A 126 -2.33 -9.33 6.14
N LEU A 127 -2.23 -7.99 6.09
CA LEU A 127 -3.06 -7.15 5.23
C LEU A 127 -2.91 -7.52 3.75
N ILE A 128 -1.73 -7.99 3.34
CA ILE A 128 -1.45 -8.45 1.98
C ILE A 128 -2.36 -9.62 1.54
N LYS A 129 -2.87 -10.43 2.49
CA LYS A 129 -3.82 -11.51 2.20
C LYS A 129 -5.23 -11.00 1.89
N ILE A 130 -5.51 -9.76 2.27
CA ILE A 130 -6.80 -9.09 2.10
C ILE A 130 -6.74 -8.18 0.87
N ASP A 131 -5.60 -7.51 0.67
CA ASP A 131 -5.37 -6.56 -0.40
C ASP A 131 -3.98 -6.74 -1.05
N PRO A 132 -3.77 -7.82 -1.82
CA PRO A 132 -2.46 -8.15 -2.38
C PRO A 132 -1.93 -7.07 -3.34
N PHE A 133 -2.82 -6.27 -3.93
CA PHE A 133 -2.48 -5.22 -4.89
C PHE A 133 -2.41 -3.82 -4.24
N GLY A 134 -2.64 -3.71 -2.93
CA GLY A 134 -2.60 -2.43 -2.23
C GLY A 134 -3.63 -1.40 -2.71
N LYS A 135 -4.81 -1.84 -3.16
CA LYS A 135 -5.93 -0.98 -3.57
C LYS A 135 -6.38 -0.03 -2.46
N ILE A 136 -6.26 -0.44 -1.20
CA ILE A 136 -6.57 0.38 -0.02
C ILE A 136 -5.75 1.68 -0.07
N PHE A 137 -4.45 1.58 -0.35
CA PHE A 137 -3.57 2.75 -0.37
C PHE A 137 -3.91 3.71 -1.52
N PHE A 138 -4.20 3.19 -2.72
CA PHE A 138 -4.67 4.02 -3.83
C PHE A 138 -5.99 4.72 -3.51
N TRP A 139 -6.91 4.02 -2.87
CA TRP A 139 -8.20 4.59 -2.48
C TRP A 139 -8.02 5.70 -1.44
N LEU A 140 -7.24 5.44 -0.37
CA LEU A 140 -6.92 6.42 0.68
C LEU A 140 -6.23 7.66 0.10
N ALA A 141 -5.34 7.47 -0.87
CA ALA A 141 -4.70 8.56 -1.60
C ALA A 141 -5.74 9.44 -2.31
N CYS A 142 -6.60 8.83 -3.13
CA CYS A 142 -7.65 9.56 -3.87
C CYS A 142 -8.62 10.29 -2.94
N ASP A 143 -9.07 9.65 -1.86
CA ASP A 143 -9.99 10.25 -0.89
C ASP A 143 -9.38 11.49 -0.21
N ASN A 144 -8.10 11.40 0.17
CA ASN A 144 -7.34 12.54 0.67
C ASN A 144 -7.21 13.66 -0.38
N PHE A 145 -6.84 13.33 -1.62
CA PHE A 145 -6.71 14.34 -2.68
C PHE A 145 -8.02 15.08 -2.92
N ASN A 146 -9.14 14.36 -2.96
CA ASN A 146 -10.46 14.97 -3.09
C ASN A 146 -10.74 15.92 -1.93
N THR A 147 -10.46 15.49 -0.69
CA THR A 147 -10.65 16.32 0.50
C THR A 147 -9.81 17.60 0.46
N VAL A 148 -8.52 17.49 0.11
CA VAL A 148 -7.62 18.65 0.00
C VAL A 148 -8.06 19.59 -1.14
N SER A 149 -8.46 19.05 -2.29
CA SER A 149 -8.92 19.85 -3.44
C SER A 149 -10.20 20.65 -3.19
N MET A 150 -11.02 20.22 -2.22
CA MET A 150 -12.24 20.95 -1.83
C MET A 150 -11.97 22.06 -0.81
N ILE A 151 -10.83 22.02 -0.10
CA ILE A 151 -10.53 22.92 1.03
C ILE A 151 -9.73 24.15 0.58
N ASP A 152 -8.96 24.08 -0.51
CA ASP A 152 -8.18 25.21 -1.04
C ASP A 152 -8.52 25.51 -2.50
N LEU A 153 -8.80 26.79 -2.80
CA LEU A 153 -8.69 27.37 -4.14
C LEU A 153 -7.21 27.33 -4.55
N VAL A 154 -6.72 26.16 -4.96
CA VAL A 154 -5.33 25.97 -5.36
C VAL A 154 -5.11 26.71 -6.68
N ASP A 155 -4.46 27.87 -6.60
CA ASP A 155 -3.93 28.58 -7.76
C ASP A 155 -2.98 27.62 -8.49
N GLU A 156 -3.13 27.47 -9.81
CA GLU A 156 -2.48 26.47 -10.69
C GLU A 156 -0.93 26.50 -10.73
N LYS A 157 -0.27 27.22 -9.83
CA LYS A 157 1.17 27.50 -9.91
C LYS A 157 1.95 26.74 -8.84
N ASP A 158 2.52 25.65 -9.33
CA ASP A 158 3.52 24.74 -8.78
C ASP A 158 3.06 23.47 -8.06
N TYR A 159 3.49 22.34 -8.63
CA TYR A 159 3.31 20.99 -8.06
C TYR A 159 4.06 20.81 -6.74
N GLU A 160 5.11 21.61 -6.47
CA GLU A 160 5.88 21.58 -5.21
C GLU A 160 5.09 22.09 -4.00
N SER A 161 4.35 23.21 -4.14
CA SER A 161 3.47 23.69 -3.06
C SER A 161 2.35 22.70 -2.78
N ASN A 162 1.89 21.96 -3.80
CA ASN A 162 0.90 20.91 -3.66
C ASN A 162 1.42 19.70 -2.88
N LEU A 163 2.71 19.35 -2.99
CA LEU A 163 3.30 18.23 -2.23
C LEU A 163 3.47 18.57 -0.75
N ALA A 164 4.05 19.73 -0.41
CA ALA A 164 4.21 20.14 0.98
C ALA A 164 2.84 20.33 1.66
N THR A 165 1.87 20.87 0.92
CA THR A 165 0.47 20.99 1.36
C THR A 165 -0.17 19.61 1.50
N PHE A 166 0.09 18.68 0.57
CA PHE A 166 -0.39 17.30 0.67
C PHE A 166 0.22 16.59 1.87
N GLU A 167 1.53 16.59 2.08
CA GLU A 167 2.16 15.93 3.24
C GLU A 167 1.72 16.55 4.57
N LEU A 168 1.58 17.88 4.63
CA LEU A 168 1.14 18.60 5.83
C LEU A 168 -0.35 18.38 6.14
N LYS A 169 -1.21 18.36 5.12
CA LYS A 169 -2.68 18.35 5.28
C LYS A 169 -3.31 16.96 5.10
N SER A 170 -2.59 16.00 4.50
CA SER A 170 -3.09 14.66 4.26
C SER A 170 -3.38 13.92 5.54
N PHE A 171 -4.46 13.14 5.50
CA PHE A 171 -4.93 12.32 6.60
C PHE A 171 -5.27 13.10 7.88
N ASN A 172 -5.44 14.42 7.88
CA ASN A 172 -5.71 15.17 9.12
C ASN A 172 -6.96 14.68 9.86
N ALA A 173 -8.07 14.46 9.14
CA ALA A 173 -9.27 13.87 9.73
C ALA A 173 -8.99 12.46 10.31
N LEU A 174 -8.23 11.64 9.59
CA LEU A 174 -7.86 10.29 10.04
C LEU A 174 -6.88 10.32 11.23
N LYS A 175 -5.95 11.27 11.30
CA LYS A 175 -5.04 11.50 12.44
C LYS A 175 -5.83 11.92 13.68
N HIS A 176 -6.81 12.82 13.53
CA HIS A 176 -7.69 13.23 14.63
C HIS A 176 -8.55 12.06 15.14
N LEU A 177 -9.10 11.27 14.21
CA LEU A 177 -9.83 10.06 14.54
C LEU A 177 -8.94 9.06 15.28
N ASN A 178 -7.73 8.81 14.78
CA ASN A 178 -6.77 7.88 15.39
C ASN A 178 -6.40 8.33 16.81
N TYR A 179 -6.11 9.62 16.98
CA TYR A 179 -5.82 10.21 18.28
C TYR A 179 -6.98 10.09 19.27
N ALA A 180 -8.20 10.42 18.84
CA ALA A 180 -9.37 10.37 19.73
C ALA A 180 -9.66 8.95 20.21
N CYS A 181 -9.44 7.95 19.36
CA CYS A 181 -9.72 6.55 19.64
C CYS A 181 -8.62 5.85 20.45
N TYR A 182 -7.35 6.23 20.26
CA TYR A 182 -6.19 5.45 20.72
C TYR A 182 -5.12 6.27 21.46
N GLY A 183 -5.22 7.61 21.47
CA GLY A 183 -4.30 8.50 22.18
C GLY A 183 -3.06 8.86 21.36
N ASP A 184 -1.99 9.25 22.06
CA ASP A 184 -0.78 9.85 21.46
C ASP A 184 -0.07 8.90 20.48
N ASP A 185 -0.08 7.58 20.75
CA ASP A 185 0.59 6.57 19.92
C ASP A 185 -0.26 6.14 18.70
N GLY A 186 -1.59 6.33 18.77
CA GLY A 186 -2.52 5.87 17.74
C GLY A 186 -2.65 4.34 17.65
N ASP A 187 -3.46 3.87 16.72
CA ASP A 187 -3.50 2.46 16.31
C ASP A 187 -2.43 2.17 15.25
N GLU A 188 -1.74 1.05 15.43
CA GLU A 188 -0.63 0.59 14.59
C GLU A 188 -1.03 0.39 13.12
N LEU A 189 -2.18 -0.26 12.87
CA LEU A 189 -2.63 -0.52 11.51
C LEU A 189 -3.09 0.77 10.82
N ILE A 190 -3.74 1.69 11.54
CA ILE A 190 -4.09 3.00 10.97
C ILE A 190 -2.82 3.80 10.64
N ASN A 191 -1.82 3.78 11.52
CA ASN A 191 -0.52 4.42 11.27
C ASN A 191 0.20 3.81 10.06
N TYR A 192 0.19 2.49 9.93
CA TYR A 192 0.73 1.78 8.77
C TYR A 192 0.01 2.20 7.48
N LEU A 193 -1.34 2.21 7.48
CA LEU A 193 -2.13 2.63 6.32
C LEU A 193 -1.80 4.06 5.87
N MET A 194 -1.70 5.00 6.81
CA MET A 194 -1.31 6.39 6.50
C MET A 194 0.12 6.47 5.96
N THR A 195 1.07 5.84 6.66
CA THR A 195 2.49 5.87 6.32
C THR A 195 2.74 5.27 4.94
N GLU A 196 2.17 4.11 4.67
CA GLU A 196 2.35 3.40 3.41
C GLU A 196 1.63 4.10 2.26
N THR A 197 0.45 4.68 2.51
CA THR A 197 -0.21 5.53 1.50
C THR A 197 0.63 6.77 1.19
N LEU A 198 1.14 7.47 2.21
CA LEU A 198 2.02 8.62 2.02
C LEU A 198 3.30 8.22 1.30
N ARG A 199 3.93 7.10 1.66
CA ARG A 199 5.12 6.59 0.98
C ARG A 199 4.85 6.40 -0.52
N ARG A 200 3.78 5.67 -0.88
CA ARG A 200 3.37 5.43 -2.27
C ARG A 200 2.99 6.74 -2.99
N CYS A 201 2.28 7.65 -2.34
CA CYS A 201 1.94 8.96 -2.91
C CYS A 201 3.18 9.82 -3.13
N SER A 202 4.10 9.83 -2.17
CA SER A 202 5.38 10.51 -2.24
C SER A 202 6.22 9.91 -3.38
N VAL A 203 6.13 8.61 -3.69
CA VAL A 203 6.73 8.06 -4.92
C VAL A 203 6.18 8.76 -6.18
N PHE A 204 4.87 8.95 -6.27
CA PHE A 204 4.22 9.64 -7.38
C PHE A 204 4.49 11.15 -7.40
N MET A 205 4.65 11.80 -6.23
CA MET A 205 4.59 13.26 -6.04
C MET A 205 5.93 13.90 -5.60
N ASN A 206 6.81 13.20 -4.88
CA ASN A 206 8.15 13.67 -4.44
C ASN A 206 9.18 13.72 -5.58
N ASN A 207 8.70 13.42 -6.77
CA ASN A 207 9.37 13.74 -8.01
C ASN A 207 9.15 15.19 -8.45
N TYR A 208 8.67 16.05 -7.55
CA TYR A 208 8.51 17.47 -7.78
C TYR A 208 9.43 18.40 -6.97
N ASN A 209 10.04 18.04 -5.83
CA ASN A 209 11.02 18.92 -5.16
C ASN A 209 12.33 19.11 -5.97
N ASP A 210 12.76 20.36 -6.18
CA ASP A 210 14.05 20.77 -6.72
C ASP A 210 15.17 20.37 -5.75
N VAL A 211 15.59 19.11 -5.86
CA VAL A 211 16.91 18.72 -5.36
C VAL A 211 17.92 19.44 -6.25
N ASP A 212 18.83 20.21 -5.66
CA ASP A 212 19.98 20.76 -6.37
C ASP A 212 20.90 19.59 -6.75
N ILE A 213 20.68 19.02 -7.93
CA ILE A 213 21.36 17.80 -8.35
C ILE A 213 22.72 18.17 -8.94
N THR A 214 23.78 17.98 -8.16
CA THR A 214 25.16 18.16 -8.65
C THR A 214 25.69 16.86 -9.26
N GLY A 215 26.31 16.94 -10.45
CA GLY A 215 26.96 15.79 -11.11
C GLY A 215 26.06 15.02 -12.10
N ASP A 216 26.28 13.71 -12.25
CA ASP A 216 25.51 12.82 -13.16
C ASP A 216 24.16 12.35 -12.58
N TYR A 217 23.87 12.70 -11.33
CA TYR A 217 22.61 12.35 -10.69
C TYR A 217 21.47 13.17 -11.32
N VAL A 218 20.31 12.52 -11.50
CA VAL A 218 19.09 13.16 -11.98
C VAL A 218 17.90 12.70 -11.14
N LYS A 219 16.87 13.54 -11.07
CA LYS A 219 15.64 13.26 -10.34
C LYS A 219 15.00 11.96 -10.81
N ALA A 220 14.64 11.08 -9.88
CA ALA A 220 14.12 9.74 -10.15
C ALA A 220 12.59 9.71 -10.37
N THR A 221 12.09 10.53 -11.29
CA THR A 221 10.64 10.58 -11.62
C THR A 221 10.15 9.27 -12.22
N PRO A 222 8.87 8.85 -12.00
CA PRO A 222 8.37 7.62 -12.60
C PRO A 222 8.55 7.66 -14.13
N GLU A 223 8.30 8.80 -14.75
CA GLU A 223 8.52 9.00 -16.19
C GLU A 223 9.99 8.83 -16.60
N LYS A 224 10.94 9.46 -15.89
CA LYS A 224 12.38 9.32 -16.17
C LYS A 224 12.89 7.89 -15.93
N LEU A 225 12.44 7.25 -14.85
CA LEU A 225 12.77 5.85 -14.55
C LEU A 225 12.23 4.92 -15.63
N LEU A 226 10.97 5.08 -16.03
CA LEU A 226 10.37 4.29 -17.11
C LEU A 226 11.06 4.54 -18.45
N LYS A 227 11.35 5.80 -18.78
CA LYS A 227 12.13 6.13 -19.99
C LYS A 227 13.50 5.47 -19.97
N ARG A 228 14.15 5.40 -18.80
CA ARG A 228 15.43 4.71 -18.64
C ARG A 228 15.27 3.20 -18.79
N ILE A 229 14.24 2.60 -18.19
CA ILE A 229 13.89 1.18 -18.33
C ILE A 229 13.61 0.83 -19.80
N PHE A 230 12.80 1.61 -20.50
CA PHE A 230 12.49 1.42 -21.92
C PHE A 230 13.70 1.63 -22.84
N SER A 231 14.75 2.33 -22.37
CA SER A 231 16.02 2.44 -23.10
C SER A 231 16.95 1.24 -22.94
N LEU A 232 16.63 0.30 -22.04
CA LEU A 232 17.38 -0.93 -21.87
C LEU A 232 17.12 -1.89 -23.04
N SER A 233 18.11 -2.72 -23.36
CA SER A 233 17.85 -3.92 -24.17
C SER A 233 17.10 -4.96 -23.33
N PRO A 234 16.36 -5.90 -23.94
CA PRO A 234 15.69 -6.98 -23.21
C PRO A 234 16.60 -7.69 -22.20
N LEU A 235 17.80 -8.08 -22.64
CA LEU A 235 18.82 -8.69 -21.77
C LEU A 235 19.22 -7.82 -20.57
N ARG A 236 19.36 -6.50 -20.78
CA ARG A 236 19.71 -5.57 -19.68
C ARG A 236 18.53 -5.37 -18.73
N PHE A 237 17.31 -5.44 -19.23
CA PHE A 237 16.10 -5.40 -18.41
C PHE A 237 15.98 -6.65 -17.55
N GLU A 238 16.25 -7.84 -18.10
CA GLU A 238 16.30 -9.09 -17.33
C GLU A 238 17.29 -9.01 -16.18
N LEU A 239 18.52 -8.54 -16.44
CA LEU A 239 19.55 -8.34 -15.41
C LEU A 239 19.12 -7.31 -14.36
N PHE A 240 18.45 -6.23 -14.78
CA PHE A 240 17.94 -5.21 -13.87
C PHE A 240 16.88 -5.79 -12.93
N CYS A 241 15.90 -6.51 -13.47
CA CYS A 241 14.85 -7.18 -12.71
C CYS A 241 15.44 -8.23 -11.74
N LEU A 242 16.43 -9.02 -12.19
CA LEU A 242 17.14 -9.96 -11.32
C LEU A 242 17.79 -9.25 -10.12
N LYS A 243 18.40 -8.08 -10.34
CA LYS A 243 19.01 -7.28 -9.26
C LYS A 243 17.99 -6.71 -8.28
N ILE A 244 16.81 -6.35 -8.75
CA ILE A 244 15.70 -5.90 -7.88
C ILE A 244 15.26 -7.04 -6.96
N VAL A 245 15.01 -8.23 -7.50
CA VAL A 245 14.61 -9.39 -6.70
C VAL A 245 15.72 -9.79 -5.72
N GLU A 246 16.98 -9.80 -6.16
CA GLU A 246 18.12 -10.06 -5.27
C GLU A 246 18.19 -9.08 -4.10
N ALA A 247 18.01 -7.78 -4.37
CA ALA A 247 18.03 -6.74 -3.33
C ALA A 247 16.85 -6.89 -2.37
N SER A 248 15.67 -7.19 -2.90
CA SER A 248 14.46 -7.43 -2.12
C SER A 248 14.64 -8.58 -1.12
N LEU A 249 15.03 -9.77 -1.61
CA LEU A 249 15.24 -10.94 -0.75
C LEU A 249 16.32 -10.69 0.32
N LYS A 250 17.44 -10.04 -0.05
CA LYS A 250 18.50 -9.67 0.90
C LYS A 250 18.04 -8.72 1.98
N SER A 251 17.16 -7.77 1.65
CA SER A 251 16.61 -6.84 2.62
C SER A 251 15.70 -7.53 3.63
N GLU A 252 14.93 -8.54 3.19
CA GLU A 252 14.05 -9.32 4.06
C GLU A 252 14.82 -10.32 4.92
N ASN A 253 15.87 -10.93 4.39
CA ASN A 253 16.65 -11.97 5.09
C ASN A 253 18.16 -11.75 4.91
N PRO A 254 18.77 -10.78 5.63
CA PRO A 254 20.18 -10.42 5.46
C PRO A 254 21.16 -11.57 5.77
N ASP A 255 20.78 -12.47 6.68
CA ASP A 255 21.63 -13.57 7.16
C ASP A 255 21.62 -14.81 6.26
N ALA A 256 20.76 -14.85 5.24
CA ALA A 256 20.71 -15.95 4.28
C ALA A 256 21.82 -15.83 3.22
N LEU A 257 22.21 -16.97 2.65
CA LEU A 257 23.14 -17.00 1.51
C LEU A 257 22.36 -16.96 0.20
N TYR A 258 22.87 -16.21 -0.78
CA TYR A 258 22.21 -16.03 -2.07
C TYR A 258 23.14 -16.46 -3.21
N ASP A 259 22.66 -17.37 -4.06
CA ASP A 259 23.26 -17.67 -5.36
C ASP A 259 22.38 -17.13 -6.47
N CYS A 260 22.88 -16.18 -7.26
CA CYS A 260 22.12 -15.46 -8.29
C CYS A 260 22.71 -15.73 -9.66
N GLN A 261 21.91 -16.29 -10.55
CA GLN A 261 22.34 -16.69 -11.89
C GLN A 261 21.40 -16.07 -12.93
N HIS A 262 21.98 -15.34 -13.89
CA HIS A 262 21.28 -14.95 -15.11
C HIS A 262 21.48 -16.06 -16.15
N VAL A 263 20.39 -16.65 -16.62
CA VAL A 263 20.37 -17.85 -17.47
C VAL A 263 19.84 -17.59 -18.87
N GLY A 264 19.24 -16.41 -19.11
CA GLY A 264 18.51 -16.01 -20.31
C GLY A 264 19.20 -16.35 -21.62
N LYS A 265 18.89 -17.53 -22.17
CA LYS A 265 19.34 -18.00 -23.47
C LYS A 265 18.12 -18.41 -24.29
N THR A 266 18.20 -18.18 -25.59
CA THR A 266 17.14 -18.58 -26.52
C THR A 266 16.83 -20.09 -26.39
N ASN A 267 15.55 -20.45 -26.16
CA ASN A 267 15.00 -21.80 -25.92
C ASN A 267 15.00 -22.37 -24.48
N ASP A 268 15.10 -21.55 -23.44
CA ASP A 268 15.04 -22.02 -22.03
C ASP A 268 13.61 -22.14 -21.44
N GLY A 269 12.56 -22.00 -22.26
CA GLY A 269 11.18 -22.02 -21.76
C GLY A 269 10.75 -20.72 -21.04
N GLY A 270 11.61 -19.70 -21.04
CA GLY A 270 11.32 -18.38 -20.49
C GLY A 270 11.81 -18.17 -19.06
N ILE A 271 12.95 -18.76 -18.68
CA ILE A 271 13.56 -18.49 -17.37
C ILE A 271 14.77 -17.61 -17.62
N ASP A 272 14.70 -16.35 -17.22
CA ASP A 272 15.78 -15.39 -17.43
C ASP A 272 16.76 -15.36 -16.25
N GLY A 273 16.28 -15.70 -15.06
CA GLY A 273 17.07 -15.67 -13.83
C GLY A 273 16.66 -16.74 -12.82
N ILE A 274 17.63 -17.16 -12.01
CA ILE A 274 17.45 -18.09 -10.90
C ILE A 274 18.16 -17.50 -9.68
N ILE A 275 17.45 -17.36 -8.56
CA ILE A 275 18.03 -17.03 -7.27
C ILE A 275 17.78 -18.18 -6.31
N THR A 276 18.82 -18.73 -5.71
CA THR A 276 18.70 -19.69 -4.61
C THR A 276 19.05 -19.02 -3.30
N GLN A 277 18.08 -18.93 -2.41
CA GLN A 277 18.26 -18.46 -1.04
C GLN A 277 18.46 -19.68 -0.12
N THR A 278 19.56 -19.69 0.64
CA THR A 278 19.83 -20.71 1.65
C THR A 278 19.76 -20.09 3.03
N PHE A 279 18.75 -20.48 3.80
CA PHE A 279 18.55 -20.00 5.16
C PHE A 279 19.58 -20.61 6.13
N ALA A 280 19.73 -20.00 7.31
CA ALA A 280 20.68 -20.46 8.33
C ALA A 280 20.42 -21.91 8.81
N ASN A 281 19.18 -22.38 8.71
CA ASN A 281 18.78 -23.76 9.03
C ASN A 281 19.11 -24.78 7.90
N GLY A 282 19.69 -24.32 6.78
CA GLY A 282 20.03 -25.13 5.61
C GLY A 282 18.89 -25.33 4.60
N GLU A 283 17.71 -24.77 4.87
CA GLU A 283 16.58 -24.78 3.93
C GLU A 283 16.89 -23.94 2.69
N LYS A 284 16.46 -24.41 1.52
CA LYS A 284 16.73 -23.77 0.23
C LYS A 284 15.46 -23.42 -0.49
N HIS A 285 15.28 -22.14 -0.81
CA HIS A 285 14.19 -21.64 -1.62
C HIS A 285 14.75 -21.17 -2.95
N THR A 286 14.12 -21.59 -4.05
CA THR A 286 14.56 -21.23 -5.41
C THR A 286 13.53 -20.31 -6.06
N TYR A 287 13.97 -19.15 -6.52
CA TYR A 287 13.15 -18.16 -7.20
C TYR A 287 13.52 -18.16 -8.68
N TYR A 288 12.59 -18.62 -9.52
CA TYR A 288 12.68 -18.53 -10.97
C TYR A 288 12.12 -17.19 -11.41
N ILE A 289 12.79 -16.49 -12.31
CA ILE A 289 12.45 -15.13 -12.71
C ILE A 289 12.34 -15.07 -14.23
N GLN A 290 11.25 -14.45 -14.71
CA GLN A 290 11.06 -14.06 -16.11
C GLN A 290 10.74 -12.56 -16.14
N ALA A 291 11.42 -11.82 -17.02
CA ALA A 291 11.28 -10.39 -17.18
C ALA A 291 10.98 -10.03 -18.64
N LYS A 292 9.84 -9.36 -18.87
CA LYS A 292 9.40 -8.93 -20.21
C LYS A 292 9.35 -7.41 -20.32
N LEU A 293 10.27 -6.87 -21.12
CA LEU A 293 10.28 -5.45 -21.50
C LEU A 293 9.26 -5.19 -22.62
N TYR A 294 8.07 -4.73 -22.25
CA TYR A 294 6.99 -4.35 -23.16
C TYR A 294 6.59 -2.88 -22.99
N GLN A 295 6.09 -2.29 -24.07
CA GLN A 295 5.46 -0.96 -24.03
C GLN A 295 4.10 -1.06 -23.31
N SER A 296 3.61 0.07 -22.79
CA SER A 296 2.40 0.12 -21.95
C SER A 296 1.11 -0.36 -22.63
N ASP A 297 1.08 -0.34 -23.97
CA ASP A 297 -0.04 -0.83 -24.79
C ASP A 297 -0.02 -2.35 -25.01
N ASN A 298 1.09 -3.02 -24.70
CA ASN A 298 1.27 -4.45 -24.91
C ASN A 298 1.31 -5.23 -23.59
N LYS A 299 0.14 -5.72 -23.17
CA LYS A 299 -0.01 -6.48 -21.92
C LYS A 299 0.43 -7.94 -22.04
N VAL A 300 0.97 -8.49 -20.96
CA VAL A 300 1.35 -9.91 -20.88
C VAL A 300 0.11 -10.80 -20.82
N SER A 301 0.03 -11.75 -21.75
CA SER A 301 -1.06 -12.73 -21.81
C SER A 301 -0.76 -14.00 -21.00
N ASN A 302 -1.81 -14.70 -20.60
CA ASN A 302 -1.77 -15.96 -19.84
C ASN A 302 -0.84 -17.02 -20.46
N HIS A 303 -0.79 -17.14 -21.78
CA HIS A 303 0.10 -18.09 -22.47
C HIS A 303 1.57 -17.95 -22.03
N HIS A 304 2.04 -16.72 -21.78
CA HIS A 304 3.41 -16.49 -21.30
C HIS A 304 3.62 -17.05 -19.89
N LEU A 305 2.64 -16.85 -19.00
CA LEU A 305 2.70 -17.37 -17.63
C LEU A 305 2.69 -18.90 -17.62
N ARG A 306 1.84 -19.52 -18.45
CA ARG A 306 1.77 -20.99 -18.58
C ARG A 306 3.07 -21.60 -19.05
N ASN A 307 3.71 -20.97 -20.03
CA ASN A 307 4.99 -21.45 -20.56
C ASN A 307 6.09 -21.33 -19.50
N PHE A 308 6.13 -20.20 -18.79
CA PHE A 308 7.09 -19.97 -17.71
C PHE A 308 6.95 -21.00 -16.58
N VAL A 309 5.72 -21.20 -16.07
CA VAL A 309 5.46 -22.21 -15.02
C VAL A 309 5.78 -23.62 -15.51
N GLY A 310 5.49 -23.92 -16.78
CA GLY A 310 5.83 -25.21 -17.38
C GLY A 310 7.32 -25.47 -17.55
N ALA A 311 8.18 -24.45 -17.41
CA ALA A 311 9.63 -24.58 -17.48
C ALA A 311 10.28 -24.95 -16.14
N PHE A 312 9.51 -24.95 -15.04
CA PHE A 312 10.06 -25.27 -13.72
C PHE A 312 10.51 -26.73 -13.63
N PRO A 313 11.67 -27.00 -13.01
CA PRO A 313 12.11 -28.36 -12.73
C PRO A 313 11.12 -29.11 -11.81
N PRO A 314 10.82 -30.39 -12.09
CA PRO A 314 9.81 -31.14 -11.34
C PRO A 314 10.17 -31.48 -9.87
N ASP A 315 11.44 -31.31 -9.46
CA ASP A 315 11.96 -31.83 -8.18
C ASP A 315 12.40 -30.75 -7.16
N THR A 316 11.95 -29.50 -7.26
CA THR A 316 12.26 -28.47 -6.26
C THR A 316 11.19 -28.37 -5.16
N GLN A 317 11.54 -28.74 -3.92
CA GLN A 317 10.60 -28.78 -2.79
C GLN A 317 10.06 -27.40 -2.39
N TYR A 318 10.85 -26.33 -2.55
CA TYR A 318 10.46 -24.94 -2.32
C TYR A 318 10.89 -24.07 -3.49
N HIS A 319 9.95 -23.76 -4.36
CA HIS A 319 10.20 -22.91 -5.52
C HIS A 319 9.09 -21.89 -5.76
N HIS A 320 9.50 -20.74 -6.28
CA HIS A 320 8.64 -19.58 -6.53
C HIS A 320 8.88 -19.09 -7.95
N GLY A 321 7.81 -18.66 -8.62
CA GLY A 321 7.89 -18.01 -9.92
C GLY A 321 7.71 -16.51 -9.75
N ILE A 322 8.56 -15.69 -10.33
CA ILE A 322 8.39 -14.24 -10.35
C ILE A 322 8.35 -13.79 -11.80
N PHE A 323 7.20 -13.27 -12.23
CA PHE A 323 7.01 -12.75 -13.57
C PHE A 323 6.93 -11.23 -13.53
N ILE A 324 7.89 -10.57 -14.17
CA ILE A 324 8.08 -9.12 -14.13
C ILE A 324 7.83 -8.54 -15.52
N THR A 325 7.11 -7.43 -15.62
CA THR A 325 6.97 -6.69 -16.87
C THR A 325 7.01 -5.18 -16.66
N SER A 326 7.53 -4.45 -17.65
CA SER A 326 7.45 -2.99 -17.71
C SER A 326 6.09 -2.47 -18.24
N SER A 327 5.11 -3.37 -18.39
CA SER A 327 3.74 -3.07 -18.84
C SER A 327 2.74 -3.56 -17.78
N ASP A 328 1.66 -4.23 -18.19
CA ASP A 328 0.66 -4.77 -17.30
C ASP A 328 0.24 -6.18 -17.75
N PHE A 329 -0.54 -6.88 -16.94
CA PHE A 329 -1.06 -8.21 -17.24
C PHE A 329 -2.50 -8.12 -17.78
N THR A 330 -2.87 -9.04 -18.67
CA THR A 330 -4.28 -9.17 -19.05
C THR A 330 -5.07 -9.83 -17.91
N ALA A 331 -6.37 -9.54 -17.80
CA ALA A 331 -7.22 -10.17 -16.78
C ALA A 331 -7.10 -11.72 -16.81
N PRO A 332 -7.17 -12.41 -17.97
CA PRO A 332 -6.96 -13.86 -18.01
C PRO A 332 -5.58 -14.35 -17.53
N ALA A 333 -4.56 -13.49 -17.55
CA ALA A 333 -3.23 -13.83 -17.03
C ALA A 333 -3.21 -13.75 -15.49
N VAL A 334 -3.81 -12.71 -14.93
CA VAL A 334 -3.99 -12.56 -13.48
C VAL A 334 -4.84 -13.71 -12.93
N ASP A 335 -5.98 -14.00 -13.57
CA ASP A 335 -6.86 -15.11 -13.16
C ASP A 335 -6.10 -16.45 -13.15
N TYR A 336 -5.25 -16.69 -14.15
CA TYR A 336 -4.43 -17.90 -14.21
C TYR A 336 -3.42 -17.99 -13.06
N ALA A 337 -2.69 -16.91 -12.78
CA ALA A 337 -1.74 -16.89 -11.67
C ALA A 337 -2.45 -17.23 -10.34
N ASN A 338 -3.66 -16.70 -10.13
CA ASN A 338 -4.46 -16.96 -8.93
C ASN A 338 -4.93 -18.42 -8.82
N THR A 339 -5.03 -19.18 -9.92
CA THR A 339 -5.43 -20.60 -9.88
C THR A 339 -4.32 -21.55 -9.44
N LEU A 340 -3.06 -21.12 -9.40
CA LEU A 340 -1.92 -21.97 -9.10
C LEU A 340 -1.75 -22.16 -7.59
N SER A 341 -2.46 -23.14 -7.02
CA SER A 341 -2.50 -23.41 -5.57
C SER A 341 -1.19 -23.97 -4.98
N SER A 342 -0.25 -24.40 -5.82
CA SER A 342 0.99 -25.12 -5.44
C SER A 342 2.28 -24.40 -5.86
N HIS A 343 2.19 -23.35 -6.67
CA HIS A 343 3.32 -22.58 -7.17
C HIS A 343 3.02 -21.11 -6.87
N ASN A 344 3.79 -20.49 -5.97
CA ASN A 344 3.65 -19.06 -5.69
C ASN A 344 4.16 -18.29 -6.92
N LEU A 345 3.32 -18.08 -7.92
CA LEU A 345 3.59 -17.23 -9.07
C LEU A 345 3.27 -15.78 -8.70
N ILE A 346 4.31 -15.00 -8.47
CA ILE A 346 4.24 -13.58 -8.15
C ILE A 346 4.27 -12.79 -9.46
N LEU A 347 3.31 -11.89 -9.65
CA LEU A 347 3.26 -10.98 -10.79
C LEU A 347 3.75 -9.61 -10.32
N ILE A 348 4.65 -8.99 -11.09
CA ILE A 348 5.15 -7.63 -10.88
C ILE A 348 4.93 -6.83 -12.17
N ASN A 349 3.95 -5.94 -12.17
CA ASN A 349 3.66 -5.03 -13.28
C ASN A 349 4.53 -3.76 -13.23
N GLN A 350 4.31 -2.83 -14.16
CA GLN A 350 5.08 -1.60 -14.26
C GLN A 350 5.09 -0.76 -12.96
N VAL A 351 3.95 -0.65 -12.29
CA VAL A 351 3.82 0.18 -11.08
C VAL A 351 4.56 -0.49 -9.93
N GLU A 352 4.32 -1.78 -9.72
CA GLU A 352 4.97 -2.60 -8.70
C GLU A 352 6.50 -2.64 -8.93
N LEU A 353 6.95 -2.73 -10.19
CA LEU A 353 8.36 -2.68 -10.54
C LEU A 353 9.03 -1.38 -10.08
N LEU A 354 8.39 -0.23 -10.31
CA LEU A 354 8.92 1.06 -9.86
C LEU A 354 8.96 1.17 -8.34
N ASP A 355 7.95 0.63 -7.66
CA ASP A 355 7.94 0.57 -6.19
C ASP A 355 9.13 -0.26 -5.66
N GLN A 356 9.40 -1.42 -6.26
CA GLN A 356 10.53 -2.28 -5.88
C GLN A 356 11.89 -1.62 -6.15
N VAL A 357 12.04 -0.90 -7.27
CA VAL A 357 13.25 -0.12 -7.59
C VAL A 357 13.59 0.86 -6.46
N GLN A 358 12.59 1.56 -5.95
CA GLN A 358 12.80 2.58 -4.93
C GLN A 358 12.92 1.99 -3.53
N ALA A 359 12.09 1.00 -3.20
CA ALA A 359 12.11 0.33 -1.89
C ALA A 359 13.47 -0.29 -1.60
N HIS A 360 14.11 -0.86 -2.62
CA HIS A 360 15.40 -1.55 -2.49
C HIS A 360 16.58 -0.78 -3.12
N GLU A 361 16.36 0.49 -3.47
CA GLU A 361 17.39 1.42 -3.97
C GLU A 361 18.24 0.87 -5.14
N VAL A 362 17.58 0.17 -6.08
CA VAL A 362 18.25 -0.44 -7.23
C VAL A 362 18.27 0.51 -8.41
N GLY A 363 19.42 1.16 -8.63
CA GLY A 363 19.59 2.16 -9.70
C GLY A 363 19.05 3.55 -9.34
N VAL A 364 18.70 3.75 -8.07
CA VAL A 364 18.38 5.03 -7.43
C VAL A 364 19.10 5.09 -6.09
N GLU A 365 19.39 6.29 -5.59
CA GLU A 365 20.10 6.51 -4.33
C GLU A 365 19.41 7.62 -3.54
N ARG A 366 19.28 7.46 -2.22
CA ARG A 366 18.76 8.53 -1.35
C ARG A 366 19.86 9.53 -1.03
N VAL A 367 19.66 10.78 -1.41
CA VAL A 367 20.55 11.89 -1.04
C VAL A 367 19.99 12.56 0.21
N GLN A 368 20.66 12.43 1.36
CA GLN A 368 20.39 13.28 2.53
C GLN A 368 21.13 14.60 2.36
N MET A 369 20.40 15.70 2.19
CA MET A 369 20.98 17.04 2.22
C MET A 369 20.95 17.58 3.65
N GLU A 370 22.10 17.64 4.33
CA GLU A 370 22.25 18.42 5.57
C GLU A 370 22.19 19.92 5.22
N THR A 371 20.98 20.46 5.11
CA THR A 371 20.81 21.87 4.76
C THR A 371 20.96 22.74 6.01
N LEU A 372 22.01 23.56 6.03
CA LEU A 372 22.17 24.61 7.04
C LEU A 372 21.27 25.80 6.70
N VAL A 373 20.31 26.11 7.56
CA VAL A 373 19.46 27.31 7.43
C VAL A 373 20.02 28.49 8.22
N MET A 374 19.94 29.68 7.63
CA MET A 374 20.41 30.91 8.27
C MET A 374 19.44 31.36 9.38
N ASN A 375 19.90 31.38 10.64
CA ASN A 375 19.12 31.94 11.74
C ASN A 375 19.17 33.48 11.72
N ASN A 376 18.25 34.09 10.97
CA ASN A 376 18.13 35.54 10.87
C ASN A 376 17.78 36.23 12.21
N GLU A 377 17.25 35.50 13.19
CA GLU A 377 16.97 36.05 14.53
C GLU A 377 18.26 36.22 15.34
N PHE A 378 19.17 35.24 15.26
CA PHE A 378 20.51 35.33 15.84
C PHE A 378 21.26 36.58 15.33
N PHE A 379 21.26 36.82 14.01
CA PHE A 379 21.92 37.99 13.43
C PHE A 379 21.19 39.31 13.75
N ARG A 380 19.86 39.29 13.96
CA ARG A 380 19.12 40.46 14.46
C ARG A 380 19.50 40.82 15.89
N ARG A 381 19.75 39.83 16.76
CA ARG A 381 20.16 40.04 18.16
C ARG A 381 21.58 40.59 18.31
N LEU A 382 22.43 40.47 17.29
CA LEU A 382 23.78 41.05 17.25
C LEU A 382 23.80 42.56 16.88
N LYS A 383 22.67 43.12 16.42
CA LYS A 383 22.52 44.55 16.15
C LYS A 383 21.96 45.30 17.36
N ALA A 384 22.66 45.22 18.50
CA ALA A 384 22.48 46.10 19.66
C ALA A 384 23.56 47.18 19.69
#